data_AF-A0A7K0KXL3-F1
#
_entry.id   AF-A0A7K0KXL3-F1
#
_cell.length_a   1.000
_cell.length_b   1.000
_cell.length_c   1.000
_cell.angle_alpha   90.00
_cell.angle_beta   90.00
_cell.angle_gamma   90.00
#
_symmetry.space_group_name_H-M   'P 1'
#
loop_
_entity.id
_entity.type
_entity.pdbx_description
1 polymer ?
#
loop_
_entity_poly.entity_id
_entity_poly.type
_entity_poly.pdbx_seq_one_letter_code
_entity_poly.pdbx_strand_id
1 'polypeptide(L)'
;MTKILKDSAGVVVEKGGKYFRLSHSLSDLLAMSLEEAKSIVETANKEIPESTHWLAPVDSGQEVWACGVTYLRSKVGRMEESDIPDLYSRVYDAERPEIFYKTA
;
A
#
# COMPACT_ATOMS: atom_id res chain seq x y z
N MET A 1 10.07 15.75 -0.76
CA MET A 1 8.91 14.87 -0.54
C MET A 1 9.36 13.78 0.42
N THR A 2 8.62 13.52 1.49
CA THR A 2 8.95 12.45 2.45
C THR A 2 8.43 11.12 1.92
N LYS A 3 9.23 10.05 1.96
CA LYS A 3 8.79 8.69 1.60
C LYS A 3 8.90 7.76 2.80
N ILE A 4 7.97 6.82 2.89
CA ILE A 4 8.02 5.70 3.84
C ILE A 4 8.43 4.47 3.06
N LEU A 5 9.49 3.82 3.51
CA LEU A 5 10.13 2.65 2.94
C LEU A 5 10.22 1.56 4.01
N LYS A 6 10.63 0.35 3.62
CA LYS A 6 10.87 -0.76 4.55
C LYS A 6 12.08 -1.55 4.11
N ASP A 7 12.94 -1.90 5.07
CA ASP A 7 14.00 -2.88 4.91
C ASP A 7 13.79 -4.06 5.87
N SER A 8 14.73 -5.01 5.89
CA SER A 8 14.64 -6.20 6.76
C SER A 8 14.64 -5.89 8.25
N ALA A 9 15.05 -4.68 8.65
CA ALA A 9 15.13 -4.25 10.03
C ALA A 9 14.06 -3.20 10.40
N GLY A 10 13.14 -2.88 9.49
CA GLY A 10 11.91 -2.14 9.80
C GLY A 10 11.60 -0.97 8.86
N VAL A 11 10.73 -0.08 9.33
CA VAL A 11 10.24 1.09 8.58
C VAL A 11 11.32 2.19 8.54
N VAL A 12 11.53 2.75 7.35
CA VAL A 12 12.52 3.78 7.08
C VAL A 12 11.83 4.99 6.46
N VAL A 13 12.22 6.19 6.89
CA VAL A 13 11.76 7.45 6.32
C VAL A 13 12.88 8.05 5.47
N GLU A 14 12.59 8.36 4.20
CA GLU A 14 13.50 9.11 3.32
C GLU A 14 13.09 10.58 3.30
N LYS A 15 14.06 11.46 3.59
CA LYS A 15 13.91 12.92 3.52
C LYS A 15 15.14 13.53 2.86
N GLY A 16 14.98 13.99 1.61
CA GLY A 16 16.02 14.74 0.92
C GLY A 16 17.30 13.93 0.69
N GLY A 17 17.15 12.63 0.40
CA GLY A 17 18.26 11.70 0.18
C GLY A 17 18.91 11.15 1.46
N LYS A 18 18.40 11.51 2.64
CA LYS A 18 18.80 10.92 3.92
C LYS A 18 17.74 9.93 4.41
N TYR A 19 18.18 8.90 5.11
CA TYR A 19 17.34 7.80 5.57
C TYR A 19 17.34 7.71 7.08
N PHE A 20 16.16 7.55 7.69
CA PHE A 20 15.98 7.52 9.14
C PHE A 20 15.14 6.31 9.55
N ARG A 21 15.62 5.51 10.51
CA ARG A 21 14.91 4.33 11.02
C ARG A 21 13.85 4.75 12.04
N LEU A 22 12.64 4.24 11.89
CA LEU A 22 11.60 4.33 12.92
C LEU A 22 11.65 3.14 13.88
N SER A 23 11.23 3.36 15.11
CA SER A 23 10.97 2.31 16.10
C SER A 23 9.59 1.66 15.96
N HIS A 24 8.71 2.27 15.14
CA HIS A 24 7.33 1.84 14.93
C HIS A 24 7.20 1.06 13.63
N SER A 25 6.30 0.07 13.61
CA SER A 25 5.85 -0.59 12.39
C SER A 25 4.91 0.32 11.59
N LEU A 26 4.57 -0.07 10.35
CA LEU A 26 3.58 0.71 9.58
C LEU A 26 2.19 0.58 10.22
N SER A 27 1.87 -0.61 10.74
CA SER A 27 0.61 -0.90 11.43
C SER A 27 0.44 -0.02 12.67
N ASP A 28 1.52 0.18 13.45
CA ASP A 28 1.49 1.10 14.61
C ASP A 28 1.14 2.53 14.16
N LEU A 29 1.77 3.03 13.10
CA LEU A 29 1.51 4.36 12.57
C LEU A 29 0.07 4.51 12.05
N LEU A 30 -0.45 3.48 11.37
CA LEU A 30 -1.82 3.48 10.83
C LEU A 30 -2.91 3.37 11.91
N ALA A 31 -2.57 2.83 13.09
CA ALA A 31 -3.48 2.74 14.23
C ALA A 31 -3.57 4.05 15.05
N MET A 32 -2.63 4.98 14.86
CA MET A 32 -2.57 6.28 15.54
C MET A 32 -3.39 7.34 14.81
N SER A 33 -3.58 8.51 15.45
CA SER A 33 -4.10 9.67 14.74
C SER A 33 -3.11 10.15 13.66
N LEU A 34 -3.63 10.81 12.63
CA LEU A 34 -2.79 11.37 11.55
C LEU A 34 -1.73 12.35 12.08
N GLU A 35 -2.05 13.12 13.12
CA GLU A 35 -1.15 14.10 13.72
C GLU A 35 0.02 13.43 14.43
N GLU A 36 -0.25 12.41 15.25
CA GLU A 36 0.78 11.63 15.95
C GLU A 36 1.70 10.89 14.96
N ALA A 37 1.12 10.19 13.99
CA ALA A 37 1.87 9.46 12.97
C ALA A 37 2.78 10.39 12.16
N LYS A 38 2.28 11.58 11.77
CA LYS A 38 3.08 12.61 11.10
C LYS A 38 4.21 13.11 11.98
N SER A 39 3.93 13.43 13.24
CA SER A 39 4.94 13.88 14.19
C SER A 39 6.08 12.87 14.34
N ILE A 40 5.78 11.58 14.44
CA ILE A 40 6.77 10.50 14.49
C ILE A 40 7.63 10.47 13.22
N VAL A 41 6.98 10.52 12.05
CA VAL A 41 7.67 10.51 10.75
C VAL A 41 8.56 11.75 10.61
N GLU A 42 8.10 12.93 11.01
CA GLU A 42 8.80 14.20 10.89
C GLU A 42 9.97 14.33 11.86
N THR A 43 9.85 13.80 13.08
CA THR A 43 10.89 13.85 14.12
C THR A 43 11.89 12.68 14.07
N ALA A 44 11.72 11.75 13.13
CA ALA A 44 12.66 10.66 12.88
C ALA A 44 14.11 11.16 12.78
N ASN A 45 14.97 10.70 13.69
CA ASN A 45 16.33 11.24 13.88
C ASN A 45 17.44 10.18 13.85
N LYS A 46 17.09 8.89 13.84
CA LYS A 46 18.05 7.79 13.77
C LYS A 46 18.51 7.59 12.33
N GLU A 47 19.48 8.40 11.90
CA GLU A 47 20.06 8.33 10.56
C GLU A 47 20.72 6.97 10.31
N ILE A 48 20.49 6.41 9.13
CA ILE A 48 21.06 5.15 8.65
C ILE A 48 21.60 5.34 7.23
N PRO A 49 22.56 4.51 6.79
CA PRO A 49 22.89 4.42 5.37
C PRO A 49 21.68 3.97 4.54
N GLU A 50 21.72 4.24 3.24
CA GLU A 50 20.73 3.68 2.31
C GLU A 50 20.75 2.14 2.36
N SER A 51 19.57 1.52 2.39
CA SER A 51 19.48 0.06 2.33
C SER A 51 19.87 -0.44 0.94
N THR A 52 20.60 -1.56 0.89
CA THR A 52 20.89 -2.27 -0.36
C THR A 52 19.72 -3.15 -0.82
N HIS A 53 18.72 -3.37 0.04
CA HIS A 53 17.55 -4.18 -0.26
C HIS A 53 16.29 -3.61 0.38
N TRP A 54 15.38 -3.14 -0.46
CA TRP A 54 14.08 -2.62 -0.04
C TRP A 54 13.02 -3.70 -0.13
N LEU A 55 12.14 -3.73 0.86
CA LEU A 55 10.96 -4.57 0.93
C LEU A 55 9.72 -3.74 0.61
N ALA A 56 8.60 -4.41 0.31
CA ALA A 56 7.31 -3.75 0.23
C ALA A 56 6.99 -3.04 1.56
N PRO A 57 6.50 -1.79 1.55
CA PRO A 57 6.19 -1.04 2.76
C PRO A 57 4.83 -1.48 3.33
N VAL A 58 4.73 -2.76 3.69
CA VAL A 58 3.58 -3.40 4.33
C VAL A 58 4.08 -4.35 5.41
N ASP A 59 3.29 -4.56 6.46
CA ASP A 59 3.65 -5.50 7.52
C ASP A 59 3.23 -6.92 7.21
N SER A 60 3.99 -7.91 7.70
CA SER A 60 3.87 -9.32 7.30
C SER A 60 2.55 -10.00 7.68
N GLY A 61 1.70 -9.34 8.48
CA GLY A 61 0.36 -9.82 8.83
C GLY A 61 -0.75 -8.89 8.35
N GLN A 62 -0.41 -7.92 7.50
CA GLN A 62 -1.38 -6.93 7.03
C GLN A 62 -2.16 -7.51 5.85
N GLU A 63 -3.48 -7.61 6.00
CA GLU A 63 -4.35 -8.03 4.90
C GLU A 63 -4.34 -7.01 3.77
N VAL A 64 -4.19 -7.52 2.55
CA VAL A 64 -4.31 -6.74 1.32
C VAL A 64 -5.61 -7.10 0.65
N TRP A 65 -6.48 -6.09 0.48
CA TRP A 65 -7.71 -6.19 -0.28
C TRP A 65 -7.59 -5.37 -1.56
N ALA A 66 -8.22 -5.83 -2.63
CA ALA A 66 -8.14 -5.19 -3.94
C ALA A 66 -9.54 -4.95 -4.53
N CYS A 67 -9.61 -3.97 -5.43
CA CYS A 67 -10.80 -3.62 -6.19
C CYS A 67 -10.55 -3.91 -7.67
N GLY A 68 -11.39 -4.75 -8.27
CA GLY A 68 -11.29 -5.11 -9.68
C GLY A 68 -12.21 -4.27 -10.56
N VAL A 69 -11.97 -4.34 -11.86
CA VAL A 69 -12.82 -3.70 -12.89
C VAL A 69 -13.02 -2.20 -12.66
N THR A 70 -12.00 -1.48 -12.20
CA THR A 70 -12.08 -0.05 -11.85
C THR A 70 -11.88 0.90 -13.03
N TYR A 71 -11.42 0.39 -14.17
CA TYR A 71 -11.17 1.16 -15.40
C TYR A 71 -11.90 0.54 -16.59
N LEU A 72 -12.34 1.38 -17.53
CA LEU A 72 -13.02 0.93 -18.76
C LEU A 72 -12.20 -0.11 -19.53
N ARG A 73 -10.87 0.08 -19.64
CA ARG A 73 -9.99 -0.90 -20.26
C ARG A 73 -9.98 -2.24 -19.53
N SER A 74 -10.09 -2.24 -18.20
CA SER A 74 -10.22 -3.48 -17.42
C SER A 74 -11.57 -4.16 -17.65
N LYS A 75 -12.67 -3.41 -17.81
CA LYS A 75 -13.98 -3.97 -18.19
C LYS A 75 -13.88 -4.68 -19.54
N VAL A 76 -13.41 -3.97 -20.56
CA VAL A 76 -13.34 -4.49 -21.94
C VAL A 76 -12.44 -5.73 -22.02
N GLY A 77 -11.21 -5.65 -21.50
CA GLY A 77 -10.28 -6.78 -21.56
C GLY A 77 -10.80 -8.02 -20.83
N ARG A 78 -11.43 -7.86 -19.66
CA ARG A 78 -11.99 -9.01 -18.93
C ARG A 78 -13.24 -9.59 -19.57
N MET A 79 -14.04 -8.79 -20.27
CA MET A 79 -15.16 -9.32 -21.06
C MET A 79 -14.67 -10.19 -22.23
N GLU A 80 -13.57 -9.81 -22.88
CA GLU A 80 -12.96 -10.59 -23.96
C GLU A 80 -12.35 -11.91 -23.46
N GLU A 81 -11.78 -11.91 -22.26
CA GLU A 81 -11.17 -13.09 -21.61
C GLU A 81 -12.20 -14.02 -20.92
N SER A 82 -13.47 -13.61 -20.83
CA SER A 82 -14.49 -14.29 -20.04
C SER A 82 -15.40 -15.15 -20.91
N ASP A 83 -15.62 -16.40 -20.49
CA ASP A 83 -16.67 -17.25 -21.06
C ASP A 83 -18.09 -16.77 -20.71
N ILE A 84 -18.21 -15.81 -19.77
CA ILE A 84 -19.46 -15.16 -19.37
C ILE A 84 -19.43 -13.70 -19.88
N PRO A 85 -20.14 -13.37 -20.96
CA PRO A 85 -19.98 -12.09 -21.67
C PRO A 85 -20.35 -10.84 -20.86
N ASP A 86 -21.21 -10.96 -19.84
CA ASP A 86 -21.81 -9.82 -19.13
C ASP A 86 -21.38 -9.68 -17.66
N LEU A 87 -20.60 -10.61 -17.12
CA LEU A 87 -20.25 -10.61 -15.69
C LEU A 87 -19.49 -9.33 -15.31
N TYR A 88 -18.45 -9.00 -16.06
CA TYR A 88 -17.59 -7.85 -15.76
C TYR A 88 -18.25 -6.52 -16.12
N SER A 89 -19.17 -6.49 -17.10
CA SER A 89 -19.96 -5.28 -17.35
C SER A 89 -20.93 -4.99 -16.22
N ARG A 90 -21.60 -6.03 -15.70
CA ARG A 90 -22.49 -5.91 -14.54
C ARG A 90 -21.77 -5.42 -13.29
N VAL A 91 -20.54 -5.87 -13.06
CA VAL A 91 -19.69 -5.36 -11.96
C VAL A 91 -19.33 -3.89 -12.17
N TYR A 92 -18.91 -3.51 -13.39
CA TYR A 92 -18.50 -2.15 -13.69
C TYR A 92 -19.65 -1.13 -13.59
N ASP A 93 -20.84 -1.51 -14.06
CA ASP A 93 -22.00 -0.62 -14.13
C ASP A 93 -22.80 -0.59 -12.80
N ALA A 94 -22.50 -1.47 -11.84
CA ALA A 94 -23.17 -1.52 -10.54
C ALA A 94 -22.65 -0.44 -9.57
N GLU A 95 -23.54 0.04 -8.69
CA GLU A 95 -23.15 0.95 -7.60
C GLU A 95 -22.20 0.28 -6.58
N ARG A 96 -22.40 -1.02 -6.33
CA ARG A 96 -21.53 -1.79 -5.43
C ARG A 96 -20.31 -2.31 -6.20
N PRO A 97 -19.07 -1.92 -5.83
CA PRO A 97 -17.87 -2.38 -6.51
C PRO A 97 -17.52 -3.84 -6.17
N GLU A 98 -16.65 -4.42 -6.99
CA GLU A 98 -15.95 -5.65 -6.64
C GLU A 98 -14.84 -5.36 -5.63
N ILE A 99 -14.86 -6.07 -4.51
CA ILE A 99 -13.80 -6.06 -3.50
C ILE A 99 -13.46 -7.51 -3.18
N PHE A 100 -12.18 -7.86 -3.22
CA PHE A 100 -11.72 -9.22 -2.94
C PHE A 100 -10.43 -9.24 -2.10
N TYR A 101 -10.30 -10.26 -1.26
CA TYR A 101 -9.10 -10.53 -0.49
C TYR A 101 -7.97 -10.99 -1.43
N LYS A 102 -6.82 -10.34 -1.35
CA LYS A 102 -5.68 -10.65 -2.22
C LYS A 102 -4.67 -11.56 -1.54
N THR A 103 -4.24 -11.22 -0.34
CA THR A 103 -3.26 -11.96 0.49
C THR A 103 -3.17 -11.34 1.88
N ALA A 104 -2.51 -12.03 2.80
CA ALA A 104 -1.81 -11.48 3.95
C ALA A 104 -0.32 -11.78 3.79
#